data_AF-A0A961I8Y5-F1
#
_entry.id   AF-A0A961I8Y5-F1
#
_cell.length_a   1.000
_cell.length_b   1.000
_cell.length_c   1.000
_cell.angle_alpha   90.00
_cell.angle_beta   90.00
_cell.angle_gamma   90.00
#
_symmetry.space_group_name_H-M   'P 1'
#
loop_
_entity.id
_entity.type
_entity.pdbx_description
1 polymer ?
#
loop_
_entity_poly.entity_id
_entity_poly.type
_entity_poly.pdbx_seq_one_letter_code
_entity_poly.pdbx_strand_id
1 'polypeptide(L)' 'MSTVESMSNEQRPTNRLIHEKSPYLLQHAHNPVDWYPWCDEAFENARRTDRMVLLSIGYATCHWCHVMERES' A
#
# COMPACT_ATOMS: atom_id res chain seq x y z
N MET A 1 13.76 -5.32 -40.08
CA MET A 1 12.83 -6.33 -39.54
C MET A 1 13.23 -6.49 -38.08
N SER A 2 12.68 -5.68 -37.16
CA SER A 2 11.42 -5.95 -36.41
C SER A 2 11.48 -7.35 -35.81
N THR A 3 11.54 -7.52 -34.49
CA THR A 3 10.67 -6.92 -33.47
C THR A 3 11.40 -6.95 -32.11
N VAL A 4 11.66 -5.78 -31.52
CA VAL A 4 11.89 -5.68 -30.06
C VAL A 4 10.50 -5.52 -29.45
N GLU A 5 9.93 -6.63 -28.98
CA GLU A 5 8.70 -6.61 -28.20
C GLU A 5 8.96 -5.85 -26.90
N SER A 6 8.27 -4.72 -26.76
CA SER A 6 8.20 -3.93 -25.54
C SER A 6 7.64 -4.79 -24.41
N MET A 7 8.49 -5.15 -23.45
CA MET A 7 8.06 -5.85 -22.24
C MET A 7 7.17 -4.94 -21.38
N SER A 8 5.88 -5.30 -21.37
CA SER A 8 4.88 -5.14 -20.30
C SER A 8 4.89 -3.86 -19.46
N ASN A 9 3.83 -3.06 -19.66
CA ASN A 9 3.28 -2.15 -18.67
C ASN A 9 2.88 -2.95 -17.41
N GLU A 10 3.77 -3.10 -16.44
CA GLU A 10 3.44 -3.71 -15.14
C GLU A 10 2.41 -2.82 -14.44
N GLN A 11 1.15 -3.28 -14.41
CA GLN A 11 0.11 -2.63 -13.63
C GLN A 11 0.53 -2.68 -12.16
N ARG A 12 0.87 -1.53 -11.58
CA ARG A 12 1.20 -1.46 -10.15
C ARG A 12 0.01 -2.01 -9.36
N PRO A 13 0.23 -2.99 -8.46
CA PRO A 13 -0.84 -3.55 -7.64
C PRO A 13 -1.51 -2.41 -6.89
N THR A 14 -2.85 -2.37 -6.93
CA THR A 14 -3.64 -1.34 -6.24
C THR A 14 -4.32 -1.99 -5.05
N ASN A 15 -4.04 -1.49 -3.85
CA ASN A 15 -4.62 -1.96 -2.60
C ASN A 15 -5.85 -1.12 -2.21
N ARG A 16 -6.44 -1.45 -1.07
CA ARG A 16 -7.72 -0.89 -0.59
C ARG A 16 -7.64 0.61 -0.27
N LEU A 17 -6.44 1.16 -0.06
CA LEU A 17 -6.27 2.58 0.26
C LEU A 17 -6.67 3.51 -0.90
N ILE A 18 -6.87 2.99 -2.12
CA ILE A 18 -7.36 3.77 -3.26
C ILE A 18 -8.75 4.39 -3.02
N HIS A 19 -9.52 3.86 -2.07
CA HIS A 19 -10.85 4.36 -1.72
C HIS A 19 -10.85 5.35 -0.56
N GLU A 20 -9.69 5.65 0.04
CA GLU A 20 -9.56 6.61 1.12
C GLU A 20 -9.60 8.05 0.63
N LYS A 21 -10.02 8.97 1.51
CA LYS A 21 -10.03 10.42 1.21
C LYS A 21 -8.71 11.10 1.54
N SER A 22 -7.91 10.50 2.42
CA SER A 22 -6.65 11.09 2.88
C SER A 22 -5.61 11.06 1.77
N PRO A 23 -5.03 12.21 1.37
CA PRO A 23 -3.96 12.26 0.38
C PRO A 23 -2.74 11.39 0.77
N TYR A 24 -2.46 11.30 2.07
CA TYR A 24 -1.38 10.47 2.60
C TYR A 24 -1.63 8.97 2.35
N LEU A 25 -2.86 8.50 2.58
CA LEU A 25 -3.20 7.09 2.35
C LEU A 25 -3.25 6.75 0.86
N LEU A 26 -3.75 7.67 0.03
CA LEU A 26 -3.79 7.52 -1.42
C LEU A 26 -2.40 7.39 -2.03
N GLN A 27 -1.39 8.06 -1.48
CA GLN A 27 0.00 7.92 -1.93
C GLN A 27 0.52 6.49 -1.79
N HIS A 28 0.00 5.72 -0.82
CA HIS A 28 0.38 4.33 -0.57
C HIS A 28 -0.53 3.30 -1.27
N ALA A 29 -1.51 3.75 -2.08
CA ALA A 29 -2.49 2.87 -2.72
C ALA A 29 -1.90 1.91 -3.76
N HIS A 30 -0.74 2.25 -4.33
CA HIS A 30 -0.06 1.44 -5.35
C HIS A 30 1.18 0.72 -4.83
N ASN A 31 1.37 0.69 -3.52
CA ASN A 31 2.48 -0.02 -2.90
C ASN A 31 2.24 -1.53 -2.98
N PRO A 32 3.30 -2.35 -3.09
CA PRO A 32 3.18 -3.80 -3.22
C PRO A 32 2.59 -4.48 -1.98
N VAL A 33 2.61 -3.80 -0.83
CA VAL A 33 1.95 -4.25 0.41
C VAL A 33 0.45 -4.05 0.27
N ASP A 34 -0.31 -5.11 0.55
CA ASP A 34 -1.78 -5.08 0.58
C ASP A 34 -2.28 -4.36 1.84
N TRP A 35 -2.20 -3.03 1.83
CA TRP A 35 -2.64 -2.19 2.95
C TRP A 35 -4.16 -2.20 3.10
N TYR A 36 -4.60 -2.27 4.36
CA TYR A 36 -5.97 -2.02 4.78
C TYR A 36 -6.03 -0.64 5.44
N PRO A 37 -7.10 0.13 5.25
CA PRO A 37 -7.40 1.22 6.16
C PRO A 37 -7.74 0.66 7.55
N TRP A 38 -7.87 1.53 8.55
CA TRP A 38 -8.31 1.11 9.87
C TRP A 38 -9.77 0.64 9.82
N CYS A 39 -10.00 -0.67 9.84
CA CYS A 39 -11.32 -1.28 9.77
C CYS A 39 -11.40 -2.64 10.45
N ASP A 40 -12.62 -3.09 10.77
CA ASP A 40 -12.86 -4.39 11.40
C ASP A 40 -12.45 -5.58 10.52
N GLU A 41 -12.54 -5.43 9.19
CA GLU A 41 -12.15 -6.46 8.21
C GLU A 41 -10.67 -6.84 8.36
N ALA A 42 -9.79 -5.86 8.61
CA ALA A 42 -8.35 -6.11 8.79
C ALA A 42 -8.09 -7.01 10.02
N PHE A 43 -8.77 -6.73 11.13
CA PHE A 43 -8.64 -7.53 12.36
C PHE A 43 -9.28 -8.91 12.24
N GLU A 44 -10.41 -9.01 11.53
CA GLU A 44 -11.05 -10.30 11.29
C GLU A 44 -10.19 -11.20 10.39
N ASN A 45 -9.56 -10.63 9.36
CA ASN A 45 -8.62 -11.35 8.53
C ASN A 45 -7.40 -11.83 9.32
N ALA A 46 -6.85 -10.97 10.19
CA ALA A 46 -5.75 -11.33 11.08
C ALA A 46 -6.10 -12.50 12.01
N ARG A 47 -7.30 -12.48 12.64
CA ARG A 47 -7.81 -13.60 13.45
C ARG A 47 -7.97 -14.89 12.65
N ARG A 48 -8.59 -14.81 11.47
CA ARG A 48 -8.85 -15.98 10.60
C ARG A 48 -7.57 -16.63 10.08
N THR A 49 -6.54 -15.82 9.82
CA THR A 49 -5.27 -16.29 9.25
C THR A 49 -4.21 -16.60 10.29
N ASP A 50 -4.50 -16.38 11.57
CA ASP A 50 -3.56 -16.48 12.69
C ASP A 50 -2.28 -15.67 12.44
N ARG A 51 -2.45 -14.41 12.02
CA ARG A 51 -1.36 -13.49 11.69
C ARG A 51 -1.43 -12.22 12.53
N MET A 52 -0.26 -11.67 12.83
CA MET A 52 -0.14 -10.40 13.54
C MET A 52 -0.56 -9.22 12.64
N VAL A 53 -1.18 -8.20 13.24
CA VAL A 53 -1.44 -6.92 12.59
C VAL A 53 -0.21 -6.03 12.73
N LEU A 54 0.37 -5.61 11.60
CA LEU A 54 1.36 -4.53 11.56
C LEU A 54 0.62 -3.19 11.40
N LEU A 55 0.63 -2.37 12.44
CA LEU A 55 0.03 -1.04 12.40
C LEU A 55 1.08 0.02 12.06
N SER A 56 0.92 0.66 10.91
CA SER A 56 1.72 1.82 10.49
C SER A 56 0.88 3.09 10.60
N ILE A 57 1.38 4.09 11.33
CA ILE A 57 0.68 5.38 11.53
C ILE A 57 1.62 6.49 11.07
N GLY A 58 1.11 7.36 10.21
CA GLY A 58 1.85 8.52 9.70
C GLY A 58 0.93 9.64 9.25
N TYR A 59 1.52 10.73 8.78
CA TYR A 59 0.81 11.89 8.26
C TYR A 59 1.63 12.60 7.17
N ALA A 60 0.95 13.37 6.30
CA ALA A 60 1.52 13.93 5.07
C ALA A 60 2.70 14.91 5.24
N THR A 61 2.93 15.48 6.42
CA THR A 61 4.05 16.39 6.69
C THR A 61 5.06 15.81 7.67
N CYS A 62 4.95 14.51 7.96
CA CYS A 62 5.86 13.79 8.83
C CYS A 62 7.19 13.54 8.11
N HIS A 63 8.26 14.21 8.54
CA HIS A 63 9.59 14.05 7.93
C HIS A 63 10.04 12.58 7.88
N TRP A 64 9.97 11.88 9.02
CA TRP A 64 10.43 10.50 9.14
C TRP A 64 9.52 9.48 8.45
N CYS A 65 8.23 9.78 8.25
CA CYS A 65 7.31 8.89 7.55
C CYS A 65 7.64 8.81 6.05
N HIS A 66 8.13 9.91 5.46
CA HIS A 66 8.59 9.92 4.07
C HIS A 66 9.97 9.29 3.91
N VAL A 67 10.85 9.44 4.92
CA VAL A 67 12.16 8.77 4.92
C VAL A 67 11.97 7.24 5.00
N MET A 68 11.13 6.77 5.93
CA MET A 68 10.72 5.37 6.03
C MET A 68 10.17 4.81 4.72
N GLU A 69 9.28 5.54 4.02
CA GLU A 69 8.70 5.10 2.74
C GLU A 69 9.77 4.92 1.64
N ARG A 70 10.74 5.82 1.56
CA ARG A 70 11.77 5.76 0.51
C ARG A 70 12.85 4.71 0.76
N GLU A 71 13.08 4.35 2.01
CA GLU A 71 14.14 3.41 2.42
C GLU A 71 13.64 1.98 2.72
N SER A 72 12.33 1.70 2.61
CA SER A 72 11.72 0.38 2.89
C SER A 72 11.45 -0.47 1.64
#